data_AF-A0A4Q4D0Q9-F1
#
_entry.id   AF-A0A4Q4D0Q9-F1
#
_cell.length_a   1.000
_cell.length_b   1.000
_cell.length_c   1.000
_cell.angle_alpha   90.00
_cell.angle_beta   90.00
_cell.angle_gamma   90.00
#
_symmetry.space_group_name_H-M   'P 1'
#
loop_
_entity.id
_entity.type
_entity.pdbx_description
1 polymer ?
#
loop_
_entity_poly.entity_id
_entity_poly.type
_entity_poly.pdbx_seq_one_letter_code
_entity_poly.pdbx_strand_id
1 'polypeptide(L)'
;LIDGAAYLFSNDYEAALIQQKTGWTEDEVQAHVSTRIVTRGKDGVSVYPADGEPVHVGAVQGVVAVDPTGVGDSFRAGFLAGIAAGLGLERSAQVGCTIAASVVETKGTQEYELTREGFLERLGATYGSDAADEVGAALALA
;
A
#
# COMPACT_ATOMS: atom_id res chain seq x y z
N LEU A 1 2.08 -20.99 4.07
CA LEU A 1 1.46 -19.64 3.92
C LEU A 1 2.52 -18.59 3.60
N ILE A 2 3.66 -18.58 4.32
CA ILE A 2 4.71 -17.58 4.10
C ILE A 2 5.74 -18.05 3.07
N ASP A 3 6.28 -19.26 3.23
CA ASP A 3 7.35 -19.77 2.37
C ASP A 3 6.98 -19.75 0.88
N GLY A 4 7.81 -19.07 0.06
CA GLY A 4 7.64 -18.91 -1.38
C GLY A 4 6.61 -17.84 -1.79
N ALA A 5 6.05 -17.06 -0.87
CA ALA A 5 5.10 -16.01 -1.22
C ALA A 5 5.77 -14.87 -1.99
N ALA A 6 5.18 -14.48 -3.12
CA ALA A 6 5.63 -13.31 -3.87
C ALA A 6 5.47 -12.01 -3.06
N TYR A 7 4.35 -11.90 -2.34
CA TYR A 7 4.03 -10.74 -1.51
C TYR A 7 3.51 -11.20 -0.15
N LEU A 8 4.09 -10.68 0.92
CA LEU A 8 3.59 -10.83 2.29
C LEU A 8 3.12 -9.48 2.81
N PHE A 9 1.81 -9.29 2.89
CA PHE A 9 1.20 -8.07 3.42
C PHE A 9 0.80 -8.21 4.89
N SER A 10 1.24 -7.28 5.72
CA SER A 10 0.86 -7.18 7.13
C SER A 10 0.79 -5.73 7.57
N ASN A 11 0.12 -5.43 8.68
CA ASN A 11 0.39 -4.22 9.45
C ASN A 11 1.51 -4.46 10.50
N ASP A 12 1.95 -3.42 11.21
CA ASP A 12 3.00 -3.53 12.23
C ASP A 12 2.70 -4.56 13.35
N TYR A 13 1.45 -4.63 13.79
CA TYR A 13 1.03 -5.59 14.80
C TYR A 13 1.07 -7.04 14.27
N GLU A 14 0.58 -7.26 13.05
CA GLU A 14 0.60 -8.55 12.38
C GLU A 14 2.04 -8.99 12.07
N ALA A 15 2.93 -8.08 11.67
CA ALA A 15 4.34 -8.36 11.44
C ALA A 15 5.03 -8.86 12.72
N ALA A 16 4.75 -8.22 13.86
CA ALA A 16 5.24 -8.69 15.16
C ALA A 16 4.65 -10.05 15.55
N LEU A 17 3.36 -10.27 15.26
CA LEU A 17 2.68 -11.53 15.54
C LEU A 17 3.23 -12.69 14.68
N ILE A 18 3.58 -12.43 13.42
CA ILE A 18 4.22 -13.40 12.54
C ILE A 18 5.54 -13.86 13.16
N GLN A 19 6.40 -12.93 13.59
CA GLN A 19 7.67 -13.27 14.25
C GLN A 19 7.43 -14.09 15.53
N GLN A 20 6.50 -13.65 16.37
CA GLN A 20 6.16 -14.36 17.61
C GLN A 20 5.67 -15.79 17.37
N LYS A 21 4.83 -16.01 16.34
CA LYS A 21 4.18 -17.30 16.07
C LYS A 21 5.07 -18.27 15.32
N THR A 22 5.96 -17.76 14.45
CA THR A 22 6.91 -18.58 13.69
C THR A 22 8.19 -18.86 14.47
N GLY A 23 8.56 -17.97 15.39
CA GLY A 23 9.88 -17.96 16.02
C GLY A 23 10.97 -17.37 15.12
N TRP A 24 10.61 -16.85 13.95
CA TRP A 24 11.54 -16.21 13.02
C TRP A 24 11.76 -14.74 13.37
N THR A 25 13.00 -14.28 13.15
CA THR A 25 13.37 -12.87 13.06
C THR A 25 12.82 -12.23 11.79
N GLU A 26 12.84 -10.89 11.73
CA GLU A 26 12.43 -10.15 10.53
C GLU A 26 13.22 -10.55 9.28
N ASP A 27 14.53 -10.76 9.40
CA ASP A 27 15.40 -11.20 8.29
C ASP A 27 15.08 -12.62 7.84
N GLU A 28 14.78 -13.53 8.78
CA GLU A 28 14.34 -14.88 8.45
C GLU A 28 12.99 -14.86 7.72
N VAL A 29 12.02 -14.05 8.18
CA VAL A 29 10.75 -13.87 7.45
C VAL A 29 11.01 -13.33 6.04
N GLN A 30 11.91 -12.35 5.89
CA GLN A 30 12.28 -11.79 4.60
C GLN A 30 12.88 -12.85 3.66
N ALA A 31 13.71 -13.77 4.17
CA ALA A 31 14.31 -14.83 3.36
C ALA A 31 13.30 -15.82 2.77
N HIS A 32 12.08 -15.88 3.32
CA HIS A 32 11.01 -16.77 2.87
C HIS A 32 10.08 -16.15 1.81
N VAL A 33 10.21 -14.85 1.50
CA VAL A 33 9.26 -14.13 0.63
C VAL A 33 9.99 -13.23 -0.37
N SER A 34 9.38 -12.99 -1.54
CA SER A 34 10.00 -12.10 -2.53
C SER A 34 9.86 -10.62 -2.18
N THR A 35 8.77 -10.23 -1.51
CA THR A 35 8.55 -8.85 -1.08
C THR A 35 7.68 -8.83 0.16
N ARG A 36 8.13 -8.15 1.22
CA ARG A 36 7.34 -7.92 2.42
C ARG A 36 6.82 -6.49 2.44
N ILE A 37 5.54 -6.32 2.72
CA ILE A 37 4.86 -5.02 2.76
C ILE A 37 4.24 -4.84 4.14
N VAL A 38 4.69 -3.81 4.85
CA VAL A 38 4.26 -3.53 6.22
C VAL A 38 3.58 -2.17 6.25
N THR A 39 2.26 -2.16 6.40
CA THR A 39 1.50 -0.92 6.57
C THR A 39 1.61 -0.40 8.00
N ARG A 40 1.74 0.92 8.13
CA ARG A 40 2.03 1.66 9.36
C ARG A 40 0.95 2.71 9.68
N GLY A 41 -0.28 2.45 9.25
CA GLY A 41 -1.42 3.36 9.42
C GLY A 41 -1.12 4.76 8.88
N LYS A 42 -1.21 5.77 9.74
CA LYS A 42 -0.96 7.18 9.41
C LYS A 42 0.48 7.47 8.97
N ASP A 43 1.42 6.57 9.27
CA ASP A 43 2.82 6.72 8.90
C ASP A 43 3.14 6.10 7.52
N GLY A 44 2.13 5.51 6.86
CA GLY A 44 2.23 5.02 5.49
C GLY A 44 2.57 3.53 5.40
N VAL A 45 3.57 3.17 4.60
CA VAL A 45 3.96 1.78 4.33
C VAL A 45 5.47 1.65 4.07
N SER A 46 6.04 0.54 4.52
CA SER A 46 7.37 0.09 4.13
C SER A 46 7.27 -1.13 3.23
N VAL A 47 8.01 -1.13 2.12
CA VAL A 47 8.10 -2.24 1.16
C VAL A 47 9.54 -2.73 1.12
N TYR A 48 9.74 -4.00 1.42
CA TYR A 48 11.05 -4.66 1.49
C TYR A 48 11.13 -5.74 0.41
N PRO A 49 11.61 -5.42 -0.80
CA PRO A 49 11.88 -6.44 -1.80
C PRO A 49 13.07 -7.31 -1.36
N ALA A 50 13.10 -8.57 -1.82
CA ALA A 50 14.26 -9.44 -1.62
C ALA A 50 15.51 -8.91 -2.34
N ASP A 51 15.30 -8.24 -3.48
CA ASP A 51 16.34 -7.62 -4.27
C ASP A 51 16.11 -6.10 -4.35
N GLY A 52 17.14 -5.32 -4.01
CA GLY A 52 17.10 -3.85 -4.04
C GLY A 52 16.84 -3.23 -2.67
N GLU A 53 16.72 -1.90 -2.67
CA GLU A 53 16.58 -1.12 -1.43
C GLU A 53 15.12 -1.07 -0.94
N PRO A 54 14.89 -1.02 0.38
CA PRO A 54 13.57 -0.77 0.93
C PRO A 54 12.98 0.55 0.43
N VAL A 55 11.68 0.55 0.18
CA VAL A 55 10.91 1.73 -0.19
C VAL A 55 10.00 2.12 0.96
N HIS A 56 10.00 3.41 1.32
CA HIS A 56 9.14 3.97 2.35
C HIS A 56 8.25 5.03 1.76
N VAL A 57 6.93 4.82 1.82
CA VAL A 57 5.93 5.75 1.30
C VAL A 57 5.08 6.24 2.45
N GLY A 58 5.04 7.56 2.67
CA GLY A 58 4.18 8.17 3.68
C GLY A 58 2.70 8.04 3.32
N ALA A 59 1.81 8.06 4.33
CA ALA A 59 0.37 8.11 4.08
C ALA A 59 -0.03 9.42 3.39
N VAL A 60 -1.18 9.41 2.71
CA VAL A 60 -1.76 10.60 2.14
C VAL A 60 -2.08 11.63 3.24
N GLN A 61 -1.79 12.90 2.94
CA GLN A 61 -1.98 13.99 3.90
C GLN A 61 -3.44 14.46 3.96
N GLY A 62 -3.79 15.16 5.04
CA GLY A 62 -5.11 15.77 5.22
C GLY A 62 -6.26 14.76 5.43
N VAL A 63 -5.93 13.51 5.76
CA VAL A 63 -6.92 12.44 5.94
C VAL A 63 -7.69 12.59 7.25
N VAL A 64 -9.02 12.55 7.18
CA VAL A 64 -9.90 12.51 8.35
C VAL A 64 -10.44 11.09 8.53
N ALA A 65 -9.84 10.30 9.43
CA ALA A 65 -10.25 8.93 9.64
C ALA A 65 -11.68 8.84 10.23
N VAL A 66 -12.58 8.18 9.49
CA VAL A 66 -13.99 7.93 9.85
C VAL A 66 -14.20 6.46 10.24
N ASP A 67 -13.77 5.52 9.40
CA ASP A 67 -13.94 4.08 9.60
C ASP A 67 -12.70 3.31 9.12
N PRO A 68 -11.95 2.64 10.01
CA PRO A 68 -10.75 1.90 9.62
C PRO A 68 -11.04 0.56 8.92
N THR A 69 -12.31 0.16 8.83
CA THR A 69 -12.70 -1.13 8.24
C THR A 69 -12.36 -1.15 6.75
N GLY A 70 -11.71 -2.22 6.27
CA GLY A 70 -11.37 -2.39 4.85
C GLY A 70 -10.17 -1.58 4.35
N VAL A 71 -9.57 -0.71 5.17
CA VAL A 71 -8.40 0.10 4.77
C VAL A 71 -7.19 -0.76 4.37
N GLY A 72 -6.98 -1.87 5.06
CA GLY A 72 -5.92 -2.82 4.71
C GLY A 72 -6.18 -3.52 3.37
N ASP A 73 -7.44 -3.80 3.05
CA ASP A 73 -7.83 -4.49 1.81
C ASP A 73 -7.74 -3.54 0.62
N SER A 74 -8.17 -2.29 0.80
CA SER A 74 -8.09 -1.27 -0.24
C SER A 74 -6.65 -0.87 -0.56
N PHE A 75 -5.77 -0.79 0.44
CA PHE A 75 -4.33 -0.66 0.22
C PHE A 75 -3.78 -1.80 -0.65
N ARG A 76 -4.08 -3.05 -0.26
CA ARG A 76 -3.63 -4.26 -0.99
C ARG A 76 -4.12 -4.26 -2.43
N ALA A 77 -5.40 -3.92 -2.64
CA ALA A 77 -6.00 -3.82 -3.97
C ALA A 77 -5.29 -2.77 -4.83
N GLY A 78 -5.06 -1.56 -4.30
CA GLY A 78 -4.38 -0.49 -5.02
C GLY A 78 -2.92 -0.83 -5.35
N PHE A 79 -2.18 -1.40 -4.38
CA PHE A 79 -0.81 -1.84 -4.61
C PHE A 79 -0.73 -2.89 -5.72
N LEU A 80 -1.55 -3.93 -5.64
CA LEU A 80 -1.56 -5.00 -6.64
C LEU A 80 -2.05 -4.53 -8.01
N ALA A 81 -2.98 -3.58 -8.07
CA ALA A 81 -3.39 -2.94 -9.31
C ALA A 81 -2.23 -2.17 -9.96
N GLY A 82 -1.44 -1.45 -9.16
CA GLY A 82 -0.23 -0.77 -9.65
C GLY A 82 0.79 -1.74 -10.23
N ILE A 83 1.09 -2.82 -9.50
CA ILE A 83 2.00 -3.88 -9.96
C ILE A 83 1.48 -4.51 -11.26
N ALA A 84 0.19 -4.83 -11.34
CA ALA A 84 -0.41 -5.42 -12.53
C ALA A 84 -0.38 -4.48 -13.74
N ALA A 85 -0.38 -3.16 -13.51
CA ALA A 85 -0.21 -2.14 -14.54
C ALA A 85 1.26 -1.84 -14.89
N GLY A 86 2.21 -2.57 -14.31
CA GLY A 86 3.64 -2.41 -14.59
C GLY A 86 4.31 -1.26 -13.83
N LEU A 87 3.65 -0.69 -12.82
CA LEU A 87 4.27 0.32 -11.96
C LEU A 87 5.32 -0.30 -11.04
N GLY A 88 6.34 0.48 -10.69
CA GLY A 88 7.32 0.11 -9.67
C GLY A 88 6.71 0.02 -8.26
N LEU A 89 7.49 -0.49 -7.31
CA LEU A 89 7.05 -0.69 -5.91
C LEU A 89 6.60 0.62 -5.24
N GLU A 90 7.33 1.71 -5.46
CA GLU A 90 7.00 3.01 -4.89
C GLU A 90 5.66 3.55 -5.41
N ARG A 91 5.48 3.59 -6.73
CA ARG A 91 4.23 4.06 -7.37
C ARG A 91 3.05 3.16 -6.99
N SER A 92 3.26 1.85 -6.92
CA SER A 92 2.24 0.90 -6.46
C SER A 92 1.84 1.15 -5.00
N ALA A 93 2.81 1.42 -4.13
CA ALA A 93 2.54 1.80 -2.74
C ALA A 93 1.81 3.14 -2.63
N GLN A 94 2.16 4.14 -3.44
CA GLN A 94 1.46 5.42 -3.51
C GLN A 94 0.00 5.24 -3.94
N VAL A 95 -0.26 4.43 -4.97
CA VAL A 95 -1.64 4.06 -5.38
C VAL A 95 -2.40 3.42 -4.22
N GLY A 96 -1.80 2.42 -3.56
CA GLY A 96 -2.40 1.76 -2.40
C GLY A 96 -2.73 2.74 -1.27
N CYS A 97 -1.82 3.63 -0.93
CA CYS A 97 -2.02 4.66 0.09
C CYS A 97 -3.14 5.65 -0.29
N THR A 98 -3.25 6.04 -1.56
CA THR A 98 -4.31 6.95 -2.02
C THR A 98 -5.69 6.32 -1.96
N ILE A 99 -5.84 5.04 -2.35
CA ILE A 99 -7.13 4.35 -2.20
C ILE A 99 -7.46 4.14 -0.72
N ALA A 100 -6.48 3.75 0.09
CA ALA A 100 -6.66 3.57 1.54
C ALA A 100 -7.17 4.84 2.24
N ALA A 101 -6.70 6.01 1.81
CA ALA A 101 -7.17 7.30 2.29
C ALA A 101 -8.64 7.57 1.96
N SER A 102 -9.08 7.28 0.73
CA SER A 102 -10.49 7.41 0.35
C SER A 102 -11.41 6.46 1.14
N VAL A 103 -10.93 5.24 1.40
CA VAL A 103 -11.70 4.25 2.19
C VAL A 103 -11.82 4.69 3.64
N VAL A 104 -10.73 5.09 4.30
CA VAL A 104 -10.79 5.42 5.73
C VAL A 104 -11.67 6.64 6.04
N GLU A 105 -11.87 7.52 5.07
CA GLU A 105 -12.74 8.71 5.16
C GLU A 105 -14.24 8.39 4.94
N THR A 106 -14.56 7.17 4.52
CA THR A 106 -15.91 6.75 4.21
C THR A 106 -16.36 5.67 5.18
N LYS A 107 -17.63 5.69 5.60
CA LYS A 107 -18.19 4.62 6.43
C LYS A 107 -18.47 3.38 5.57
N GLY A 108 -17.95 2.23 5.98
CA GLY A 108 -18.00 0.98 5.20
C GLY A 108 -16.72 0.72 4.41
N THR A 109 -16.74 -0.26 3.51
CA THR A 109 -15.53 -0.77 2.83
C THR A 109 -15.49 -0.53 1.32
N GLN A 110 -16.64 -0.22 0.71
CA GLN A 110 -16.83 -0.10 -0.75
C GLN A 110 -17.71 1.09 -1.15
N GLU A 111 -18.11 1.92 -0.19
CA GLU A 111 -19.03 3.04 -0.35
C GLU A 111 -18.32 4.34 -0.78
N TYR A 112 -16.99 4.31 -0.89
CA TYR A 112 -16.18 5.45 -1.30
C TYR A 112 -16.33 5.70 -2.81
N GLU A 113 -16.30 6.97 -3.20
CA GLU A 113 -16.26 7.36 -4.61
C GLU A 113 -14.82 7.61 -5.04
N LEU A 114 -14.47 7.09 -6.22
CA LEU A 114 -13.14 7.24 -6.81
C LEU A 114 -13.31 7.79 -8.22
N THR A 115 -13.03 9.07 -8.41
CA THR A 115 -12.93 9.68 -9.75
C THR A 115 -11.48 9.73 -10.17
N ARG A 116 -11.19 9.56 -11.47
CA ARG A 116 -9.82 9.72 -11.99
C ARG A 116 -9.19 11.06 -11.59
N GLU A 117 -9.93 12.15 -11.75
CA GLU A 117 -9.45 13.51 -11.43
C GLU A 117 -9.11 13.65 -9.95
N GLY A 118 -10.03 13.33 -9.04
CA GLY A 118 -9.81 13.47 -7.60
C GLY A 118 -8.72 12.53 -7.08
N PHE A 119 -8.62 11.32 -7.64
CA PHE A 119 -7.55 10.38 -7.31
C PHE A 119 -6.17 10.93 -7.69
N LEU A 120 -6.01 11.39 -8.93
CA LEU A 120 -4.72 11.89 -9.42
C LEU A 120 -4.33 13.22 -8.78
N GLU A 121 -5.30 14.11 -8.53
CA GLU A 121 -5.06 15.36 -7.80
C GLU A 121 -4.53 15.06 -6.39
N ARG A 122 -5.18 14.15 -5.66
CA ARG A 122 -4.76 13.80 -4.30
C ARG A 122 -3.41 13.10 -4.24
N LEU A 123 -3.17 12.19 -5.19
CA LEU A 123 -1.89 11.50 -5.33
C LEU A 123 -0.77 12.51 -5.63
N GLY A 124 -0.99 13.41 -6.59
CA GLY A 124 -0.04 14.43 -6.98
C GLY A 124 0.24 15.46 -5.88
N ALA A 125 -0.78 15.86 -5.12
CA ALA A 125 -0.63 16.76 -3.99
C ALA A 125 0.25 16.18 -2.86
N THR A 126 0.24 14.86 -2.69
CA THR A 126 1.04 14.18 -1.65
C THR A 126 2.43 13.79 -2.15
N TYR A 127 2.51 13.24 -3.36
CA TYR A 127 3.72 12.55 -3.86
C TYR A 127 4.39 13.26 -5.05
N GLY A 128 3.82 14.36 -5.53
CA GLY A 128 4.34 15.15 -6.65
C GLY A 128 3.67 14.85 -7.99
N SER A 129 3.76 15.81 -8.92
CA SER A 129 3.14 15.73 -10.25
C SER A 129 3.64 14.53 -11.06
N ASP A 130 4.94 14.23 -10.98
CA ASP A 130 5.54 13.13 -11.75
C ASP A 130 4.93 11.78 -11.36
N ALA A 131 4.65 11.60 -10.06
CA ALA A 131 3.97 10.40 -9.57
C ALA A 131 2.53 10.31 -10.10
N ALA A 132 1.81 11.43 -10.14
CA ALA A 132 0.46 11.48 -10.71
C ALA A 132 0.45 11.18 -12.21
N ASP A 133 1.42 11.71 -12.96
CA ASP A 133 1.53 11.50 -14.40
C ASP A 133 1.86 10.04 -14.73
N GLU A 134 2.85 9.44 -14.05
CA GLU A 134 3.21 8.03 -14.22
C GLU A 134 2.03 7.10 -13.90
N VAL A 135 1.35 7.34 -12.76
CA VAL A 135 0.20 6.54 -12.34
C VAL A 135 -0.99 6.74 -13.28
N GLY A 136 -1.27 7.97 -13.67
CA GLY A 136 -2.36 8.32 -14.56
C GLY A 136 -2.19 7.81 -15.98
N ALA A 137 -0.95 7.57 -16.42
CA ALA A 137 -0.63 6.91 -17.68
C ALA A 137 -0.77 5.38 -17.60
N ALA A 138 -0.46 4.78 -16.45
CA ALA A 138 -0.51 3.33 -16.26
C ALA A 138 -1.92 2.79 -15.94
N LEU A 139 -2.70 3.53 -15.14
CA LEU A 139 -4.01 3.08 -14.68
C LEU A 139 -5.15 3.64 -15.54
N ALA A 140 -5.96 2.73 -16.07
CA ALA A 140 -7.23 3.06 -16.70
C ALA A 140 -8.30 3.32 -15.62
N LEU A 141 -8.22 4.48 -14.97
CA LEU A 141 -9.25 4.96 -14.04
C LEU A 141 -10.42 5.54 -14.85
N ALA A 142 -11.66 5.23 -14.44
CA ALA A 142 -12.89 5.72 -15.05
C ALA A 142 -13.21 7.17 -14.64
#